data_AF-A0A8X8XNI7-F1
#
_entry.id   AF-A0A8X8XNI7-F1
#
_cell.length_a   1.000
_cell.length_b   1.000
_cell.length_c   1.000
_cell.angle_alpha   90.00
_cell.angle_beta   90.00
_cell.angle_gamma   90.00
#
_symmetry.space_group_name_H-M   'P 1'
#
loop_
_entity.id
_entity.type
_entity.pdbx_description
1 polymer ?
#
loop_
_entity_poly.entity_id
_entity_poly.type
_entity_poly.pdbx_seq_one_letter_code
_entity_poly.pdbx_strand_id
1 'polypeptide(L)'
;MAYTITLIKTLFFILKFLLIEGKFMIPAEKSQLERWFETTRDDVSAASSYPTVINVRVDGSGDFKTVTDAINSIPSGNNERVVVSIGLGNYTEKITIGRDKPFITLWARQHAGFGF
;
A
#
# COMPACT_ATOMS: atom_id res chain seq x y z
N MET A 1 39.82 12.27 -31.72
CA MET A 1 38.74 11.25 -31.75
C MET A 1 38.41 10.66 -30.37
N ALA A 2 39.39 10.49 -29.47
CA ALA A 2 39.12 10.00 -28.10
C ALA A 2 38.38 11.03 -27.21
N TYR A 3 38.82 12.28 -27.20
CA TYR A 3 38.23 13.35 -26.37
C TYR A 3 36.77 13.65 -26.74
N THR A 4 36.42 13.57 -28.03
CA THR A 4 35.05 13.76 -28.52
C THR A 4 34.11 12.65 -28.04
N ILE A 5 34.58 11.40 -27.96
CA ILE A 5 33.80 10.27 -27.43
C ILE A 5 33.63 10.41 -25.91
N THR A 6 34.65 10.87 -25.19
CA THR A 6 34.57 11.13 -23.74
C THR A 6 33.58 12.24 -23.41
N LEU A 7 33.60 13.35 -24.16
CA LEU A 7 32.66 14.46 -24.00
C LEU A 7 31.21 14.07 -24.32
N ILE A 8 30.99 13.24 -25.36
CA ILE A 8 29.66 12.73 -25.70
C ILE A 8 29.16 11.77 -24.63
N LYS A 9 30.01 10.92 -24.06
CA LYS A 9 29.63 9.99 -22.97
C LYS A 9 29.30 10.73 -21.67
N THR A 10 30.07 11.75 -21.28
CA THR A 10 29.74 12.57 -20.12
C THR A 10 28.50 13.42 -20.35
N LEU A 11 28.29 13.95 -21.57
CA LEU A 11 27.06 14.63 -21.94
C LEU A 11 25.85 13.70 -21.87
N PHE A 12 25.97 12.46 -22.37
CA PHE A 12 24.89 11.45 -22.26
C PHE A 12 24.64 11.02 -20.81
N PHE A 13 25.67 10.96 -19.96
CA PHE A 13 25.53 10.65 -18.54
C PHE A 13 24.82 11.77 -17.78
N ILE A 14 25.18 13.03 -18.03
CA ILE A 14 24.51 14.22 -17.48
C ILE A 14 23.10 14.37 -18.06
N LEU A 15 22.90 14.05 -19.34
CA LEU A 15 21.58 14.05 -19.98
C LEU A 15 20.69 12.94 -19.40
N LYS A 16 21.20 11.74 -19.10
CA LYS A 16 20.45 10.70 -18.37
C LYS A 16 20.08 11.14 -16.95
N PHE A 17 20.94 11.93 -16.30
CA PHE A 17 20.69 12.52 -14.98
C PHE A 17 19.67 13.67 -15.03
N LEU A 18 19.57 14.40 -16.15
CA LEU A 18 18.64 15.52 -16.35
C LEU A 18 17.31 15.14 -17.01
N LEU A 19 17.24 14.00 -17.73
CA LEU A 19 16.04 13.55 -18.45
C LEU A 19 15.16 12.61 -17.62
N ILE A 20 15.61 12.24 -16.42
CA ILE A 20 14.78 11.65 -15.38
C ILE A 20 14.47 12.78 -14.43
N GLU A 21 13.28 13.36 -14.51
CA GLU A 21 12.79 14.19 -13.42
C GLU A 21 13.06 13.45 -12.11
N GLY A 22 13.73 14.11 -11.16
CA GLY A 22 14.26 13.53 -9.92
C GLY A 22 13.20 13.01 -8.93
N LYS A 23 12.07 12.50 -9.43
CA LYS A 23 10.95 11.98 -8.65
C LYS A 23 11.20 10.60 -8.04
N PHE A 24 12.24 9.87 -8.40
CA PHE A 24 12.40 8.47 -7.93
C PHE A 24 13.78 8.08 -7.41
N MET A 25 14.77 8.98 -7.34
CA MET A 25 16.09 8.66 -6.78
C MET A 25 16.23 9.19 -5.36
N ILE A 26 16.44 8.28 -4.41
CA ILE A 26 16.73 8.61 -3.00
C ILE A 26 18.02 9.45 -2.97
N PRO A 27 18.01 10.67 -2.43
CA PRO A 27 19.19 11.53 -2.42
C PRO A 27 20.27 10.95 -1.51
N ALA A 28 21.53 11.01 -1.97
CA ALA A 28 22.68 10.60 -1.17
C ALA A 28 23.01 11.60 -0.05
N GLU A 29 22.59 12.87 -0.20
CA GLU A 29 22.86 13.93 0.75
C GLU A 29 21.71 14.09 1.75
N LYS A 30 22.02 13.99 3.04
CA LYS A 30 21.04 14.07 4.14
C LYS A 30 20.25 15.39 4.15
N SER A 31 20.86 16.51 3.75
CA SER A 31 20.20 17.83 3.73
C SER A 31 19.06 17.91 2.70
N GLN A 32 19.07 17.02 1.70
CA GLN A 32 18.09 16.96 0.63
C GLN A 32 16.97 15.97 0.91
N LEU A 33 17.12 15.13 1.95
CA LEU A 33 16.21 14.05 2.26
C LEU A 33 14.81 14.56 2.62
N GLU A 34 14.71 15.63 3.42
CA GLU A 34 13.41 16.20 3.82
C GLU A 34 12.62 16.72 2.62
N ARG A 35 13.26 17.49 1.73
CA ARG A 35 12.59 18.01 0.52
C ARG A 35 12.18 16.89 -0.44
N TRP A 36 13.01 15.86 -0.55
CA TRP A 36 12.69 14.67 -1.34
C TRP A 36 11.48 13.92 -0.77
N PHE A 37 11.39 13.76 0.55
CA PHE A 37 10.23 13.15 1.20
C PHE A 37 8.95 13.94 0.96
N GLU A 38 8.95 15.26 1.16
CA GLU A 38 7.76 16.09 0.96
C GLU A 38 7.26 16.03 -0.49
N THR A 39 8.18 16.14 -1.46
CA THR A 39 7.83 16.05 -2.89
C THR A 39 7.25 14.67 -3.24
N THR A 40 7.88 13.61 -2.73
CA THR A 40 7.44 12.23 -3.00
C THR A 40 6.10 11.93 -2.33
N ARG A 41 5.86 12.47 -1.13
CA ARG A 41 4.62 12.28 -0.37
C ARG A 41 3.41 12.82 -1.12
N ASP A 42 3.52 14.02 -1.68
CA ASP A 42 2.41 14.64 -2.42
C ASP A 42 2.07 13.84 -3.70
N ASP A 43 3.09 13.40 -4.44
CA ASP A 43 2.93 12.56 -5.62
C ASP A 43 2.32 11.18 -5.28
N VAL A 44 2.81 10.53 -4.22
CA VAL A 44 2.26 9.24 -3.76
C VAL A 44 0.86 9.40 -3.19
N SER A 45 0.54 10.53 -2.54
CA SER A 45 -0.80 10.76 -2.00
C SER A 45 -1.86 10.83 -3.10
N ALA A 46 -1.54 11.46 -4.23
CA ALA A 46 -2.40 11.53 -5.40
C ALA A 46 -2.54 10.18 -6.13
N ALA A 47 -1.54 9.30 -6.01
CA ALA A 47 -1.52 7.98 -6.64
C ALA A 47 -1.95 6.82 -5.71
N SER A 48 -2.04 7.05 -4.39
CA SER A 48 -2.36 6.01 -3.41
C SER A 48 -3.87 5.80 -3.33
N SER A 49 -4.33 4.65 -3.82
CA SER A 49 -5.65 4.15 -3.44
C SER A 49 -5.57 3.63 -2.01
N TYR A 50 -6.32 4.24 -1.10
CA TYR A 50 -6.46 3.70 0.25
C TYR A 50 -7.11 2.32 0.18
N PRO A 51 -6.64 1.33 0.95
CA PRO A 51 -7.25 0.01 0.93
C PRO A 51 -8.71 0.10 1.34
N THR A 52 -9.58 -0.64 0.65
CA THR A 52 -10.98 -0.76 1.05
C THR A 52 -11.03 -1.49 2.39
N VAL A 53 -11.66 -0.88 3.40
CA VAL A 53 -11.79 -1.47 4.74
C VAL A 53 -13.23 -1.91 4.96
N ILE A 54 -13.42 -3.19 5.29
CA ILE A 54 -14.71 -3.77 5.66
C ILE A 54 -14.66 -4.09 7.16
N ASN A 55 -15.57 -3.54 7.94
CA ASN A 55 -15.62 -3.73 9.39
C ASN A 55 -16.56 -4.89 9.75
N VAL A 56 -16.04 -5.84 10.53
CA VAL A 56 -16.81 -6.96 11.06
C VAL A 56 -16.94 -6.81 12.57
N ARG A 57 -18.17 -6.78 13.08
CA ARG A 57 -18.45 -6.69 14.52
C ARG A 57 -19.65 -7.53 14.94
N VAL A 58 -19.48 -8.39 15.94
CA VAL A 58 -20.54 -9.27 16.47
C VAL A 58 -21.77 -8.48 16.96
N ASP A 59 -21.56 -7.29 17.51
CA ASP A 59 -22.62 -6.42 18.02
C ASP A 59 -23.47 -5.74 16.92
N GLY A 60 -23.05 -5.86 15.64
CA GLY A 60 -23.72 -5.24 14.51
C GLY A 60 -23.37 -3.77 14.27
N SER A 61 -22.39 -3.21 14.98
CA SER A 61 -21.90 -1.84 14.75
C SER A 61 -20.87 -1.74 13.61
N GLY A 62 -20.60 -2.84 12.90
CA GLY A 62 -19.77 -2.90 11.69
C GLY A 62 -20.61 -3.05 10.43
N ASP A 63 -19.95 -3.16 9.28
CA ASP A 63 -20.59 -3.41 7.98
C ASP A 63 -21.22 -4.81 7.93
N PHE A 64 -20.59 -5.79 8.60
CA PHE A 64 -21.08 -7.16 8.74
C PHE A 64 -20.95 -7.67 10.18
N LYS A 65 -21.77 -8.66 10.53
CA LYS A 65 -21.67 -9.38 11.82
C LYS A 65 -20.72 -10.57 11.77
N THR A 66 -20.53 -11.13 10.59
CA THR A 66 -19.77 -12.37 10.36
C THR A 66 -18.62 -12.11 9.40
N VAL A 67 -17.55 -12.89 9.52
CA VAL A 67 -16.42 -12.79 8.58
C VAL A 67 -16.82 -13.37 7.23
N THR A 68 -17.67 -14.40 7.22
CA THR A 68 -18.14 -15.04 5.99
C THR A 68 -18.93 -14.07 5.10
N ASP A 69 -19.84 -13.27 5.67
CA ASP A 69 -20.61 -12.30 4.90
C ASP A 69 -19.71 -11.20 4.32
N ALA A 70 -18.72 -10.74 5.10
CA ALA A 70 -17.73 -9.79 4.61
C ALA A 70 -16.94 -10.35 3.41
N ILE A 71 -16.49 -11.60 3.47
CA ILE A 71 -15.79 -12.25 2.35
C ILE A 71 -16.70 -12.44 1.13
N ASN A 72 -17.98 -12.76 1.35
CA ASN A 72 -18.96 -12.92 0.27
C ASN A 72 -19.26 -11.59 -0.44
N SER A 73 -19.20 -10.46 0.28
CA SER A 73 -19.41 -9.13 -0.30
C SER A 73 -18.32 -8.69 -1.29
N ILE A 74 -17.13 -9.28 -1.21
CA ILE A 74 -16.00 -8.95 -2.08
C ILE A 74 -16.22 -9.60 -3.45
N PRO A 75 -16.11 -8.87 -4.57
CA PRO A 75 -16.30 -9.44 -5.90
C PRO A 75 -15.21 -10.46 -6.26
N SER A 76 -15.57 -11.46 -7.06
CA SER A 76 -14.58 -12.35 -7.70
C SER A 76 -13.71 -11.57 -8.69
N GLY A 77 -12.45 -11.95 -8.81
CA GLY A 77 -11.44 -11.23 -9.59
C GLY A 77 -10.95 -9.93 -8.94
N ASN A 78 -11.07 -9.82 -7.60
CA ASN A 78 -10.63 -8.64 -6.86
C ASN A 78 -9.17 -8.30 -7.17
N ASN A 79 -8.91 -7.09 -7.70
CA ASN A 79 -7.56 -6.64 -8.05
C ASN A 79 -7.03 -5.57 -7.09
N GLU A 80 -7.80 -5.22 -6.06
CA GLU A 80 -7.45 -4.19 -5.09
C GLU A 80 -7.32 -4.77 -3.69
N ARG A 81 -6.52 -4.12 -2.84
CA ARG A 81 -6.38 -4.58 -1.45
C ARG A 81 -7.66 -4.32 -0.67
N VAL A 82 -8.23 -5.40 -0.13
CA VAL A 82 -9.37 -5.33 0.81
C VAL A 82 -8.92 -5.77 2.19
N VAL A 83 -9.15 -4.94 3.19
CA VAL A 83 -8.86 -5.22 4.60
C VAL A 83 -10.16 -5.52 5.33
N VAL A 84 -10.36 -6.76 5.72
CA VAL A 84 -11.45 -7.17 6.60
C VAL A 84 -10.99 -6.94 8.05
N SER A 85 -11.44 -5.84 8.63
CA SER A 85 -11.14 -5.39 9.99
C SER A 85 -12.09 -6.07 10.97
N ILE A 86 -11.58 -7.03 11.73
CA ILE A 86 -12.35 -7.85 12.66
C ILE A 86 -12.27 -7.22 14.05
N GLY A 87 -13.40 -6.72 14.54
CA GLY A 87 -13.55 -6.16 15.88
C GLY A 87 -13.54 -7.25 16.96
N LEU A 88 -13.48 -6.81 18.22
CA LEU A 88 -13.53 -7.72 19.37
C LEU A 88 -14.82 -8.55 19.35
N GLY A 89 -14.69 -9.83 19.70
CA GLY A 89 -15.82 -10.76 19.77
C GLY A 89 -15.38 -12.19 19.49
N ASN A 90 -16.29 -13.13 19.76
CA ASN A 90 -16.11 -14.54 19.44
C ASN A 90 -16.79 -14.83 18.10
N TYR A 91 -16.00 -15.25 17.11
CA TYR A 91 -16.47 -15.63 15.78
C TYR A 91 -16.25 -17.13 15.57
N THR A 92 -17.29 -17.93 15.78
CA THR A 92 -17.23 -19.39 15.58
C THR A 92 -17.73 -19.72 14.18
N GLU A 93 -16.83 -19.62 13.19
CA GLU A 93 -17.16 -19.76 11.77
C GLU A 93 -16.12 -20.60 11.03
N LYS A 94 -16.55 -21.37 10.02
CA LYS A 94 -15.64 -22.00 9.05
C LYS A 94 -15.53 -21.11 7.83
N ILE A 95 -14.42 -20.40 7.70
CA ILE A 95 -14.19 -19.45 6.61
C ILE A 95 -13.51 -20.15 5.44
N THR A 96 -14.00 -19.91 4.23
CA THR A 96 -13.34 -20.33 2.97
C THR A 96 -13.15 -19.10 2.11
N ILE A 97 -11.89 -18.80 1.73
CA ILE A 97 -11.57 -17.75 0.78
C ILE A 97 -11.23 -18.42 -0.55
N GLY A 98 -12.05 -18.18 -1.56
CA GLY A 98 -11.83 -18.72 -2.91
C GLY A 98 -10.57 -18.14 -3.55
N ARG A 99 -9.90 -18.94 -4.41
CA ARG A 99 -8.71 -18.47 -5.15
C ARG A 99 -9.02 -17.29 -6.08
N ASP A 100 -10.28 -17.13 -6.45
CA ASP A 100 -10.81 -16.06 -7.27
C ASP A 100 -10.92 -14.72 -6.52
N LYS A 101 -10.69 -14.67 -5.21
CA LYS A 101 -10.71 -13.42 -4.42
C LYS A 101 -9.33 -13.09 -3.83
N PRO A 102 -8.35 -12.67 -4.65
CA PRO A 102 -7.03 -12.32 -4.14
C PRO A 102 -7.02 -10.98 -3.38
N PHE A 103 -5.88 -10.65 -2.77
CA PHE A 103 -5.62 -9.38 -2.04
C PHE A 103 -6.51 -9.10 -0.82
N ILE A 104 -7.08 -10.12 -0.22
CA ILE A 104 -7.82 -10.01 1.06
C ILE A 104 -6.84 -10.10 2.23
N THR A 105 -6.88 -9.12 3.12
CA THR A 105 -6.22 -9.16 4.44
C THR A 105 -7.27 -9.34 5.53
N LEU A 106 -7.15 -10.38 6.33
CA LEU A 106 -7.88 -10.48 7.60
C LEU A 106 -7.06 -9.78 8.68
N TRP A 107 -7.61 -8.71 9.25
CA TRP A 107 -6.94 -7.93 10.29
C TRP A 107 -7.75 -7.96 11.58
N ALA A 108 -7.28 -8.69 12.57
CA ALA A 108 -7.88 -8.68 13.90
C ALA A 108 -7.45 -7.43 14.67
N ARG A 109 -8.42 -6.67 15.20
CA ARG A 109 -8.11 -5.55 16.09
C ARG A 109 -7.63 -6.11 17.42
N GLN A 110 -6.38 -5.83 17.76
CA GLN A 110 -5.80 -6.20 19.05
C GLN A 110 -6.56 -5.54 20.22
N HIS A 111 -6.78 -6.32 21.29
CA HIS A 111 -7.33 -5.81 22.54
C HIS A 111 -6.29 -4.90 23.19
N ALA A 112 -6.58 -3.60 23.23
CA ALA A 112 -5.77 -2.62 23.98
C ALA A 112 -6.00 -2.84 25.49
N GLY A 113 -5.33 -3.84 26.06
CA GLY A 113 -5.51 -4.20 27.47
C GLY A 113 -4.41 -5.07 28.09
N PHE A 114 -3.47 -5.61 27.32
CA PHE A 114 -2.31 -6.31 27.86
C PHE A 114 -1.03 -5.76 27.23
N GLY A 115 -0.49 -4.72 27.87
CA GLY A 115 0.92 -4.35 27.71
C GLY A 115 1.77 -5.29 28.56
N PHE A 116 2.84 -5.83 27.98
CA PHE A 116 3.96 -6.38 28.71
C PHE A 116 4.90 -5.25 29.13
#